data_AF-A0A818WCL0-F1
#
_entry.id   AF-A0A818WCL0-F1
#
_cell.length_a   1.000
_cell.length_b   1.000
_cell.length_c   1.000
_cell.angle_alpha   90.00
_cell.angle_beta   90.00
_cell.angle_gamma   90.00
#
_symmetry.space_group_name_H-M   'P 1'
#
loop_
_entity.id
_entity.type
_entity.pdbx_description
1 polymer ?
#
loop_
_entity_poly.entity_id
_entity_poly.type
_entity_poly.pdbx_seq_one_letter_code
_entity_poly.pdbx_strand_id
1 'polypeptide(L)'
;MSWDIELDDQLLQDLYAWIDQIPLSRPKKRIEKDFADGVMIAELVKYYFPSWVDLHNYAAANSTQQKMINWGLLNRDCVDLMLNKTISKLHIDRVG
;
A
#
# COMPACT_ATOMS: atom_id res chain seq x y z
N MET A 1 18.80 -2.73 11.98
CA MET A 1 17.35 -2.60 12.26
C MET A 1 16.66 -3.77 11.58
N SER A 2 16.40 -4.87 12.30
CA SER A 2 15.60 -5.98 11.78
C SER A 2 14.16 -5.51 11.69
N TRP A 3 13.49 -5.75 10.57
CA TRP A 3 12.08 -5.37 10.35
C TRP A 3 11.11 -6.48 10.77
N ASP A 4 11.55 -7.37 11.65
CA ASP A 4 10.72 -8.47 12.16
C ASP A 4 9.83 -7.92 13.28
N ILE A 5 8.83 -7.14 12.88
CA ILE A 5 7.70 -6.82 13.72
C ILE A 5 6.86 -8.09 13.76
N GLU A 6 6.79 -8.74 14.92
CA GLU A 6 5.82 -9.79 15.16
C GLU A 6 4.44 -9.15 15.21
N LEU A 7 3.61 -9.44 14.20
CA LEU A 7 2.21 -9.03 14.18
C LEU A 7 1.45 -9.95 15.13
N ASP A 8 1.30 -9.53 16.39
CA ASP A 8 0.37 -10.18 17.31
C ASP A 8 -1.09 -9.78 17.01
N ASP A 9 -2.03 -10.51 17.61
CA ASP A 9 -3.47 -10.29 17.37
C ASP A 9 -3.93 -8.87 17.76
N GLN A 10 -3.30 -8.27 18.77
CA GLN A 10 -3.67 -6.93 19.24
C GLN A 10 -3.21 -5.85 18.26
N LEU A 11 -1.94 -5.90 17.84
CA LEU A 11 -1.37 -4.99 16.86
C LEU A 11 -2.11 -5.10 15.52
N LEU A 12 -2.50 -6.32 15.14
CA LEU A 12 -3.31 -6.55 13.96
C LEU A 12 -4.69 -5.88 14.09
N GLN A 13 -5.38 -6.03 15.22
CA GLN A 13 -6.66 -5.36 15.47
C GLN A 13 -6.54 -3.83 15.44
N ASP A 14 -5.49 -3.29 16.07
CA ASP A 14 -5.23 -1.85 16.08
C ASP A 14 -4.96 -1.31 14.67
N LEU A 15 -4.22 -2.07 13.85
CA LEU A 15 -4.00 -1.77 12.43
C LEU A 15 -5.33 -1.72 11.66
N TYR A 16 -6.22 -2.70 11.85
CA TYR A 16 -7.55 -2.70 11.23
C TYR A 16 -8.37 -1.48 11.67
N ALA A 17 -8.43 -1.20 12.98
CA ALA A 17 -9.21 -0.09 13.52
C ALA A 17 -8.70 1.28 13.06
N TRP A 18 -7.39 1.45 12.90
CA TRP A 18 -6.82 2.67 12.34
C TRP A 18 -7.17 2.83 10.86
N ILE A 19 -7.00 1.77 10.07
CA ILE A 19 -7.29 1.77 8.64
C ILE A 19 -8.77 2.10 8.36
N ASP A 20 -9.70 1.61 9.19
CA ASP A 20 -11.14 1.84 9.03
C ASP A 20 -11.56 3.31 9.28
N GLN A 21 -10.71 4.13 9.90
CA GLN A 21 -10.96 5.57 10.05
C GLN A 21 -10.74 6.34 8.74
N ILE A 22 -10.08 5.72 7.76
CA ILE A 22 -9.74 6.34 6.49
C ILE A 22 -10.85 6.01 5.47
N PRO A 23 -11.44 7.01 4.78
CA PRO A 23 -12.52 6.81 3.82
C PRO A 23 -11.99 6.24 2.49
N LEU A 24 -11.60 4.97 2.51
CA LEU A 24 -11.07 4.26 1.35
C LEU A 24 -12.20 3.79 0.43
N SER A 25 -11.96 3.75 -0.89
CA SER A 25 -13.03 3.51 -1.88
C SER A 25 -13.63 2.10 -1.85
N ARG A 26 -12.92 1.13 -1.24
CA ARG A 26 -13.31 -0.28 -1.21
C ARG A 26 -13.33 -0.83 0.21
N PRO A 27 -14.36 -1.63 0.56
CA PRO A 27 -14.43 -2.32 1.84
C PRO A 27 -13.34 -3.39 1.91
N LYS A 28 -12.78 -3.58 3.09
CA LYS A 28 -11.65 -4.48 3.33
C LYS A 28 -12.18 -5.83 3.75
N LYS A 29 -11.63 -6.89 3.17
CA LYS A 29 -11.92 -8.28 3.55
C LYS A 29 -10.64 -9.01 3.90
N ARG A 30 -9.55 -8.75 3.18
CA ARG A 30 -8.26 -9.43 3.32
C ARG A 30 -7.16 -8.40 3.02
N ILE A 31 -6.61 -7.76 4.04
CA ILE A 31 -5.63 -6.66 3.91
C ILE A 31 -4.50 -7.05 2.95
N GLU A 32 -4.00 -8.27 3.07
CA GLU A 32 -2.91 -8.77 2.24
C GLU A 32 -3.26 -8.77 0.75
N LYS A 33 -4.53 -8.97 0.39
CA LYS A 33 -5.01 -8.92 -1.00
C LYS A 33 -5.46 -7.53 -1.42
N ASP A 34 -6.16 -6.83 -0.53
CA ASP A 34 -6.77 -5.54 -0.81
C ASP A 34 -5.72 -4.44 -1.00
N PHE A 35 -4.55 -4.57 -0.34
CA PHE A 35 -3.43 -3.64 -0.49
C PHE A 35 -2.37 -4.12 -1.49
N ALA A 36 -2.44 -5.36 -1.99
CA ALA A 36 -1.43 -5.92 -2.88
C ALA A 36 -1.29 -5.18 -4.22
N ASP A 37 -2.35 -4.53 -4.69
CA ASP A 37 -2.35 -3.79 -5.95
C ASP A 37 -1.80 -2.36 -5.83
N GLY A 38 -1.49 -1.90 -4.61
CA GLY A 38 -0.97 -0.56 -4.34
C GLY A 38 -2.00 0.57 -4.41
N VAL A 39 -3.23 0.33 -4.87
CA VAL A 39 -4.23 1.41 -5.01
C VAL A 39 -4.71 1.88 -3.66
N MET A 40 -5.01 0.97 -2.72
CA MET A 40 -5.38 1.37 -1.35
C MET A 40 -4.25 2.11 -0.62
N ILE A 41 -2.99 1.78 -0.92
CA ILE A 41 -1.84 2.54 -0.39
C ILE A 41 -1.84 3.95 -0.97
N ALA A 42 -2.08 4.11 -2.28
CA ALA A 42 -2.17 5.43 -2.90
C ALA A 42 -3.32 6.26 -2.30
N GLU A 43 -4.48 5.67 -2.01
CA GLU A 43 -5.58 6.36 -1.33
C GLU A 43 -5.19 6.81 0.09
N LEU A 44 -4.49 5.96 0.84
CA LEU A 44 -3.99 6.29 2.17
C LEU A 44 -2.99 7.45 2.12
N VAL A 45 -2.06 7.42 1.16
CA VAL A 45 -1.12 8.53 0.93
C VAL A 45 -1.88 9.78 0.50
N LYS A 46 -2.90 9.69 -0.37
CA LYS A 46 -3.71 10.84 -0.78
C LYS A 46 -4.44 11.49 0.39
N TYR A 47 -4.92 10.68 1.34
CA TYR A 47 -5.64 11.18 2.51
C TYR A 47 -4.76 12.04 3.41
N TYR A 48 -3.54 11.59 3.72
CA TYR A 48 -2.61 12.31 4.60
C TYR A 48 -1.73 13.34 3.85
N PHE A 49 -1.36 13.04 2.61
CA PHE A 49 -0.44 13.83 1.78
C PHE A 49 -1.00 14.01 0.35
N PRO A 50 -2.05 14.83 0.17
CA PRO A 50 -2.77 14.93 -1.10
C PRO A 50 -1.92 15.32 -2.32
N SER A 51 -0.79 16.00 -2.11
CA SER A 51 0.10 16.47 -3.19
C SER A 51 1.12 15.43 -3.67
N TRP A 52 1.28 14.32 -2.95
CA TRP A 52 2.33 13.34 -3.25
C TRP A 52 1.90 12.30 -4.26
N VAL A 53 0.60 12.04 -4.36
CA VAL A 53 0.07 11.07 -5.31
C VAL A 53 -1.12 11.66 -6.06
N ASP A 54 -1.25 11.21 -7.30
CA ASP A 54 -2.45 11.47 -8.08
C ASP A 54 -3.16 10.16 -8.41
N LEU A 55 -4.35 9.98 -7.82
CA LEU A 55 -5.10 8.73 -7.86
C LEU A 55 -5.47 8.29 -9.28
N HIS A 56 -5.55 9.23 -10.24
CA HIS A 56 -5.84 8.88 -11.64
C HIS A 56 -4.74 8.05 -12.30
N ASN A 57 -3.52 8.04 -11.74
CA ASN A 57 -2.40 7.25 -12.25
C ASN A 57 -2.45 5.78 -11.78
N TYR A 58 -3.33 5.45 -10.83
CA TYR A 58 -3.39 4.15 -10.19
C TYR A 58 -4.64 3.39 -10.65
N ALA A 59 -4.44 2.18 -11.20
CA ALA A 59 -5.53 1.34 -11.70
C ALA A 59 -5.65 0.06 -10.87
N ALA A 60 -6.86 -0.30 -10.45
CA ALA A 60 -7.11 -1.55 -9.73
C ALA A 60 -6.61 -2.75 -10.54
N ALA A 61 -5.90 -3.68 -9.90
CA ALA A 61 -5.12 -4.68 -10.62
C ALA A 61 -5.14 -6.07 -9.98
N ASN A 62 -5.47 -7.07 -10.79
CA ASN A 62 -5.25 -8.48 -10.46
C ASN A 62 -4.00 -9.05 -11.14
N SER A 63 -3.51 -8.42 -12.21
CA SER A 63 -2.32 -8.88 -12.94
C SER A 63 -1.03 -8.37 -12.28
N THR A 64 -0.02 -9.24 -12.16
CA THR A 64 1.26 -8.87 -11.56
C THR A 64 1.91 -7.69 -12.28
N GLN A 65 1.81 -7.61 -13.60
CA GLN A 65 2.37 -6.51 -14.38
C GLN A 65 1.76 -5.16 -13.98
N GLN A 66 0.44 -5.08 -13.81
CA GLN A 66 -0.19 -3.81 -13.42
C GLN A 66 0.08 -3.49 -11.94
N LYS A 67 0.15 -4.49 -11.06
CA LYS A 67 0.62 -4.29 -9.68
C LYS A 67 2.02 -3.67 -9.67
N MET A 68 2.95 -4.18 -10.48
CA MET A 68 4.30 -3.61 -10.59
C MET A 68 4.30 -2.15 -11.06
N ILE A 69 3.42 -1.79 -11.99
CA ILE A 69 3.28 -0.40 -12.44
C ILE A 69 2.83 0.49 -11.27
N ASN A 70 1.77 0.11 -10.57
CA ASN A 70 1.26 0.88 -9.43
C ASN A 70 2.32 1.05 -8.33
N TRP A 71 3.03 -0.04 -7.96
CA TRP A 71 4.10 0.04 -6.97
C TRP A 71 5.31 0.85 -7.44
N GLY A 72 5.63 0.81 -8.74
CA GLY A 72 6.66 1.66 -9.33
C GLY A 72 6.32 3.16 -9.23
N LEU A 73 5.04 3.51 -9.45
CA LEU A 73 4.55 4.87 -9.25
C LEU A 73 4.66 5.30 -7.78
N LEU A 74 4.19 4.47 -6.84
CA LEU A 74 4.30 4.74 -5.41
C LEU A 74 5.76 4.95 -4.97
N ASN A 75 6.69 4.12 -5.46
CA ASN A 75 8.11 4.26 -5.13
C ASN A 75 8.64 5.64 -5.51
N ARG A 76 8.40 6.06 -6.75
CA ARG A 76 8.81 7.37 -7.28
C ARG A 76 8.12 8.52 -6.55
N ASP A 77 6.82 8.40 -6.33
CA ASP A 77 5.97 9.49 -5.89
C ASP A 77 6.11 9.75 -4.38
N CYS A 78 6.32 8.71 -3.58
CA CYS A 78 6.17 8.84 -2.14
C CYS A 78 7.10 7.94 -1.30
N VAL A 79 7.33 6.68 -1.66
CA VAL A 79 8.05 5.71 -0.78
C VAL A 79 9.54 6.03 -0.70
N ASP A 80 10.19 6.32 -1.83
CA ASP A 80 11.61 6.67 -1.85
C ASP A 80 11.85 8.00 -1.10
N LEU A 81 10.92 8.95 -1.23
CA LEU A 81 11.00 10.27 -0.58
C LEU A 81 10.75 10.22 0.93
N MET A 82 9.77 9.42 1.39
CA MET A 82 9.38 9.35 2.80
C MET A 82 10.24 8.40 3.62
N LEU A 83 10.50 7.21 3.07
CA LEU A 83 11.06 6.09 3.83
C LEU A 83 12.53 5.85 3.51
N ASN A 84 13.09 6.58 2.53
CA ASN A 84 14.43 6.33 1.96
C ASN A 84 14.61 4.84 1.60
N LYS A 85 13.57 4.27 0.98
CA LYS A 85 13.45 2.85 0.69
C LYS A 85 12.69 2.63 -0.61
N THR A 86 13.15 1.65 -1.37
CA THR A 86 12.49 1.20 -2.60
C THR A 86 11.85 -0.17 -2.38
N ILE A 87 10.55 -0.30 -2.64
CA ILE A 87 9.89 -1.61 -2.66
C ILE A 87 10.30 -2.32 -3.95
N SER A 88 11.17 -3.31 -3.82
CA SER A 88 11.75 -4.01 -4.98
C SER A 88 10.78 -5.01 -5.62
N LYS A 89 11.00 -5.29 -6.91
CA LYS A 89 10.21 -6.23 -7.72
C LYS A 89 10.02 -7.60 -7.05
N LEU A 90 11.06 -8.10 -6.38
CA LEU A 90 11.04 -9.34 -5.62
C LEU A 90 10.04 -9.36 -4.45
N HIS A 91 9.75 -8.20 -3.85
CA HIS A 91 8.75 -8.12 -2.78
C HIS A 91 7.33 -8.07 -3.35
N ILE A 92 7.13 -7.39 -4.49
CA ILE A 92 5.83 -7.28 -5.16
C ILE A 92 5.35 -8.66 -5.64
N ASP A 93 6.27 -9.48 -6.16
CA ASP A 93 5.96 -10.85 -6.63
C ASP A 93 5.51 -11.81 -5.51
N ARG A 94 5.88 -11.53 -4.24
CA ARG A 94 5.49 -12.36 -3.09
C ARG A 94 4.08 -12.07 -2.57
N VAL A 95 3.49 -10.95 -2.94
CA VAL A 95 2.11 -10.55 -2.55
C VAL A 95 1.09 -10.92 -3.65
N GLY A 96 1.52 -11.75 -4.62
CA GLY A 96 0.74 -12.27 -5.74
C GLY A 96 -0.20 -13.40 -5.34
#